data_AF-A0ABD2NR87-F1
#
_entry.id   AF-A0ABD2NR87-F1
#
_cell.length_a   1.000
_cell.length_b   1.000
_cell.length_c   1.000
_cell.angle_alpha   90.00
_cell.angle_beta   90.00
_cell.angle_gamma   90.00
#
_symmetry.space_group_name_H-M   'P 1'
#
loop_
_entity.id
_entity.type
_entity.pdbx_description
1 polymer ?
#
loop_
_entity_poly.entity_id
_entity_poly.type
_entity_poly.pdbx_seq_one_letter_code
_entity_poly.pdbx_strand_id
1 'polypeptide(L)'
;MPDFKKLSNSKTPEAEEKPCWIKPKRIPIKKDVPIKANLTTVMREAALFAKEKESCIKEINEILKGGVDTHLTKSFEQETREKEEQKQIEEAERKRLRCLLSHEEAIIAKYKLKELNMKRKYEMLEEKDKLIKQLNEWKAEEKEKYKTYIKMAHESRRNAKESEMKMVEEKQGARKLMQWETKILLSKAMKEKEEELARRMHIIQEIKAISQVKAIDTSKEFDKTECPNLGLLCEMSIAELEERLYLMNEKMKKELEEKRKRILEQKEEKQRMVQEAKEFIQQNRTMKEKPPVRTVVKTEENPDIKDLRKKLERAKKMRKACNLCPCRPCPLILRYGSK
;
A
#
# COMPACT_ATOMS: atom_id res chain seq x y z
N MET A 1 27.30 -27.54 38.87
CA MET A 1 26.74 -26.52 37.97
C MET A 1 25.32 -26.93 37.64
N PRO A 2 24.28 -26.10 37.89
CA PRO A 2 22.88 -26.47 37.69
C PRO A 2 22.41 -26.29 36.24
N ASP A 3 21.48 -27.15 35.81
CA ASP A 3 20.98 -27.18 34.43
C ASP A 3 19.98 -26.05 34.11
N PHE A 4 20.29 -25.27 33.07
CA PHE A 4 19.36 -24.29 32.51
C PHE A 4 18.31 -24.97 31.62
N LYS A 5 17.16 -25.34 32.19
CA LYS A 5 15.98 -25.74 31.42
C LYS A 5 15.52 -24.59 30.53
N LYS A 6 15.43 -24.83 29.23
CA LYS A 6 14.88 -23.90 28.24
C LYS A 6 13.37 -23.76 28.48
N LEU A 7 12.88 -22.56 28.79
CA LEU A 7 11.44 -22.28 28.66
C LEU A 7 11.12 -22.05 27.18
N SER A 8 10.27 -22.90 26.62
CA SER A 8 9.64 -22.68 25.33
C SER A 8 8.44 -21.75 25.49
N ASN A 9 8.54 -20.52 24.97
CA ASN A 9 7.40 -19.60 24.92
C ASN A 9 6.33 -20.13 23.96
N SER A 10 5.26 -20.70 24.50
CA SER A 10 4.03 -20.99 23.76
C SER A 10 3.33 -19.69 23.37
N LYS A 11 3.34 -19.37 22.08
CA LYS A 11 2.43 -18.36 21.52
C LYS A 11 0.99 -18.86 21.66
N THR A 12 0.11 -18.00 22.17
CA THR A 12 -1.22 -18.39 22.66
C THR A 12 -2.36 -17.76 21.81
N PRO A 13 -3.07 -16.66 22.17
CA PRO A 13 -4.39 -16.40 21.58
C PRO A 13 -4.41 -15.64 20.24
N GLU A 14 -3.60 -14.58 20.12
CA GLU A 14 -3.45 -13.69 18.94
C GLU A 14 -4.77 -13.26 18.22
N ALA A 15 -5.90 -13.11 18.96
CA ALA A 15 -7.23 -12.82 18.41
C ALA A 15 -7.58 -11.32 18.29
N GLU A 16 -7.75 -10.81 17.07
CA GLU A 16 -8.16 -9.43 16.78
C GLU A 16 -9.67 -9.17 17.03
N GLU A 17 -10.02 -8.66 18.20
CA GLU A 17 -11.40 -8.19 18.47
C GLU A 17 -11.75 -6.94 17.64
N LYS A 18 -12.62 -7.13 16.65
CA LYS A 18 -13.12 -6.03 15.81
C LYS A 18 -14.16 -5.22 16.59
N PRO A 19 -13.97 -3.89 16.79
CA PRO A 19 -14.86 -3.10 17.62
C PRO A 19 -16.28 -3.09 17.06
N CYS A 20 -17.24 -3.58 17.85
CA CYS A 20 -18.62 -3.69 17.44
C CYS A 20 -19.32 -2.31 17.55
N TRP A 21 -19.67 -1.73 16.41
CA TRP A 21 -20.34 -0.42 16.36
C TRP A 21 -21.80 -0.55 16.80
N ILE A 22 -22.03 -0.44 18.12
CA ILE A 22 -23.37 -0.41 18.73
C ILE A 22 -24.11 0.82 18.20
N LYS A 23 -25.04 0.62 17.27
CA LYS A 23 -25.90 1.68 16.75
C LYS A 23 -26.76 2.22 17.89
N PRO A 24 -26.72 3.53 18.21
CA PRO A 24 -27.52 4.07 19.32
C PRO A 24 -29.01 3.87 19.03
N LYS A 25 -29.71 3.24 19.98
CA LYS A 25 -31.18 3.12 19.92
C LYS A 25 -31.77 4.52 19.94
N ARG A 26 -32.67 4.83 19.00
CA ARG A 26 -33.42 6.09 19.02
C ARG A 26 -34.26 6.12 20.29
N ILE A 27 -33.95 7.03 21.20
CA ILE A 27 -34.76 7.27 22.39
C ILE A 27 -36.16 7.71 21.91
N PRO A 28 -37.24 7.10 22.40
CA PRO A 28 -38.59 7.53 22.02
C PRO A 28 -38.79 8.98 22.46
N ILE A 29 -39.24 9.83 21.54
CA ILE A 29 -39.58 11.22 21.84
C ILE A 29 -40.68 11.19 22.91
N LYS A 30 -40.38 11.75 24.09
CA LYS A 30 -41.37 11.88 25.17
C LYS A 30 -42.52 12.73 24.65
N LYS A 31 -43.72 12.17 24.61
CA LYS A 31 -44.94 12.94 24.32
C LYS A 31 -45.15 13.96 25.43
N ASP A 32 -45.59 15.16 25.08
CA ASP A 32 -45.89 16.21 26.07
C ASP A 32 -47.11 15.80 26.92
N VAL A 33 -46.82 15.28 28.11
CA VAL A 33 -47.85 14.97 29.11
C VAL A 33 -48.28 16.29 29.74
N PRO A 34 -49.58 16.65 29.75
CA PRO A 34 -50.04 17.89 30.35
C PRO A 34 -49.77 17.87 31.86
N ILE A 35 -48.75 18.62 32.29
CA ILE A 35 -48.34 18.70 33.70
C ILE A 35 -49.46 19.40 34.48
N LYS A 36 -50.16 18.64 35.33
CA LYS A 36 -51.23 19.16 36.18
C LYS A 36 -50.65 20.23 37.13
N ALA A 37 -51.13 21.47 36.98
CA ALA A 37 -50.62 22.64 37.70
C ALA A 37 -51.04 22.64 39.18
N ASN A 38 -50.39 21.80 39.96
CA ASN A 38 -50.53 21.72 41.41
C ASN A 38 -49.95 22.98 42.09
N LEU A 39 -50.44 23.33 43.28
CA LEU A 39 -49.91 24.44 44.08
C LEU A 39 -48.38 24.42 44.19
N THR A 40 -47.80 23.25 44.45
CA THR A 40 -46.37 23.05 44.62
C THR A 40 -45.56 23.22 43.33
N THR A 41 -46.13 22.97 42.13
CA THR A 41 -45.42 23.22 40.87
C THR A 41 -45.43 24.70 40.53
N VAL A 42 -46.56 25.39 40.72
CA VAL A 42 -46.67 26.85 40.58
C VAL A 42 -45.66 27.56 41.49
N MET A 43 -45.65 27.26 42.80
CA MET A 43 -44.73 27.94 43.73
C MET A 43 -43.25 27.65 43.46
N ARG A 44 -42.91 26.44 42.99
CA ARG A 44 -41.54 26.11 42.56
C ARG A 44 -41.12 26.88 41.31
N GLU A 45 -42.00 26.97 40.31
CA GLU A 45 -41.71 27.69 39.06
C GLU A 45 -41.59 29.21 39.29
N ALA A 46 -42.48 29.80 40.10
CA ALA A 46 -42.39 31.20 40.50
C ALA A 46 -41.09 31.49 41.29
N ALA A 47 -40.70 30.61 42.22
CA ALA A 47 -39.44 30.75 42.97
C ALA A 47 -38.19 30.58 42.09
N LEU A 48 -38.26 29.80 41.00
CA LEU A 48 -37.17 29.73 40.01
C LEU A 48 -37.06 31.04 39.22
N PHE A 49 -38.16 31.57 38.68
CA PHE A 49 -38.15 32.86 37.98
C PHE A 49 -37.74 34.04 38.88
N ALA A 50 -38.10 34.02 40.17
CA ALA A 50 -37.64 35.01 41.14
C ALA A 50 -36.12 34.96 41.31
N LYS A 51 -35.55 33.76 41.51
CA LYS A 51 -34.10 33.56 41.60
C LYS A 51 -33.37 33.96 40.32
N GLU A 52 -33.90 33.64 39.14
CA GLU A 52 -33.35 34.08 37.85
C GLU A 52 -33.28 35.61 37.78
N LYS A 53 -34.37 36.32 38.13
CA LYS A 53 -34.38 37.79 38.16
C LYS A 53 -33.39 38.35 39.18
N GLU A 54 -33.30 37.75 40.37
CA GLU A 54 -32.30 38.14 41.36
C GLU A 54 -30.86 37.98 40.83
N SER A 55 -30.54 36.89 40.11
CA SER A 55 -29.22 36.74 39.49
C SER A 55 -28.97 37.80 38.41
N CYS A 56 -29.91 38.04 37.50
CA CYS A 56 -29.74 39.08 36.47
C CYS A 56 -29.57 40.48 37.11
N ILE A 57 -30.29 40.78 38.19
CA ILE A 57 -30.14 42.03 38.95
C ILE A 57 -28.75 42.11 39.60
N LYS A 58 -28.21 41.00 40.14
CA LYS A 58 -26.85 40.95 40.71
C LYS A 58 -25.79 41.16 39.62
N GLU A 59 -25.90 40.47 38.49
CA GLU A 59 -25.02 40.63 37.31
C GLU A 59 -25.02 42.09 36.79
N ILE A 60 -26.19 42.71 36.61
CA ILE A 60 -26.30 44.12 36.21
C ILE A 60 -25.64 45.05 37.25
N ASN A 61 -25.82 44.79 38.55
CA ASN A 61 -25.18 45.58 39.61
C ASN A 61 -23.67 45.36 39.72
N GLU A 62 -23.13 44.26 39.19
CA GLU A 62 -21.69 44.02 39.08
C GLU A 62 -21.11 44.77 37.88
N ILE A 63 -21.78 44.73 36.72
CA ILE A 63 -21.42 45.50 35.52
C ILE A 63 -21.44 47.01 35.81
N LEU A 64 -22.46 47.52 36.50
CA LEU A 64 -22.54 48.94 36.91
C LEU A 64 -21.42 49.39 37.87
N LYS A 65 -20.70 48.46 38.52
CA LYS A 65 -19.53 48.75 39.35
C LYS A 65 -18.19 48.67 38.58
N GLY A 66 -18.24 48.46 37.26
CA GLY A 66 -17.06 48.21 36.43
C GLY A 66 -16.68 46.73 36.31
N GLY A 67 -17.59 45.81 36.64
CA GLY A 67 -17.43 44.38 36.35
C GLY A 67 -17.49 44.07 34.85
N VAL A 68 -16.96 42.91 34.46
CA VAL A 68 -16.90 42.49 33.04
C VAL A 68 -18.18 41.75 32.64
N ASP A 69 -18.73 42.08 31.47
CA ASP A 69 -19.88 41.40 30.87
C ASP A 69 -19.62 39.90 30.66
N THR A 70 -20.12 39.06 31.57
CA THR A 70 -19.90 37.61 31.48
C THR A 70 -20.57 37.02 30.23
N HIS A 71 -21.69 37.59 29.77
CA HIS A 71 -22.35 37.17 28.53
C HIS A 71 -21.50 37.51 27.31
N LEU A 72 -20.99 38.75 27.19
CA LEU A 72 -20.14 39.19 26.08
C LEU A 72 -18.89 38.30 25.97
N THR A 73 -18.26 38.03 27.12
CA THR A 73 -17.08 37.16 27.24
C THR A 73 -17.40 35.73 26.75
N LYS A 74 -18.51 35.14 27.21
CA LYS A 74 -18.97 33.80 26.77
C LYS A 74 -19.28 33.75 25.27
N SER A 75 -19.89 34.79 24.69
CA SER A 75 -20.12 34.85 23.24
C SER A 75 -18.81 35.00 22.44
N PHE A 76 -17.85 35.78 22.93
CA PHE A 76 -16.53 35.90 22.29
C PHE A 76 -15.72 34.59 22.39
N GLU A 77 -15.78 33.88 23.52
CA GLU A 77 -15.23 32.53 23.65
C GLU A 77 -15.89 31.52 22.69
N GLN A 78 -17.21 31.59 22.51
CA GLN A 78 -17.91 30.73 21.55
C GLN A 78 -17.50 31.06 20.11
N GLU A 79 -17.52 32.34 19.73
CA GLU A 79 -17.05 32.80 18.41
C GLU A 79 -15.60 32.42 18.11
N THR A 80 -14.70 32.50 19.09
CA THR A 80 -13.28 32.14 18.89
C THR A 80 -13.12 30.63 18.72
N ARG A 81 -13.79 29.81 19.53
CA ARG A 81 -13.83 28.34 19.37
C ARG A 81 -14.42 27.94 18.01
N GLU A 82 -15.56 28.52 17.60
CA GLU A 82 -16.17 28.27 16.29
C GLU A 82 -15.23 28.64 15.13
N LYS A 83 -14.52 29.78 15.23
CA LYS A 83 -13.53 30.20 14.23
C LYS A 83 -12.28 29.31 14.21
N GLU A 84 -11.91 28.69 15.34
CA GLU A 84 -10.82 27.72 15.40
C GLU A 84 -11.23 26.34 14.86
N GLU A 85 -12.42 25.85 15.21
CA GLU A 85 -12.99 24.61 14.65
C GLU A 85 -13.13 24.72 13.12
N GLN A 86 -13.64 25.85 12.61
CA GLN A 86 -13.71 26.12 11.17
C GLN A 86 -12.32 26.05 10.52
N LYS A 87 -11.30 26.74 11.06
CA LYS A 87 -9.91 26.67 10.56
C LYS A 87 -9.36 25.25 10.58
N GLN A 88 -9.63 24.46 11.62
CA GLN A 88 -9.18 23.07 11.73
C GLN A 88 -9.84 22.18 10.66
N ILE A 89 -11.13 22.34 10.41
CA ILE A 89 -11.88 21.63 9.35
C ILE A 89 -11.31 22.00 7.97
N GLU A 90 -11.09 23.29 7.71
CA GLU A 90 -10.49 23.78 6.48
C GLU A 90 -9.06 23.29 6.28
N GLU A 91 -8.24 23.28 7.32
CA GLU A 91 -6.90 22.69 7.28
C GLU A 91 -6.94 21.20 6.98
N ALA A 92 -7.87 20.45 7.58
CA ALA A 92 -8.06 19.03 7.31
C ALA A 92 -8.46 18.80 5.85
N GLU A 93 -9.36 19.60 5.27
CA GLU A 93 -9.65 19.57 3.84
C GLU A 93 -8.44 19.94 2.97
N ARG A 94 -7.74 21.04 3.28
CA ARG A 94 -6.53 21.49 2.58
C ARG A 94 -5.43 20.41 2.63
N LYS A 95 -5.29 19.67 3.72
CA LYS A 95 -4.34 18.54 3.88
C LYS A 95 -4.82 17.32 3.07
N ARG A 96 -6.07 16.89 3.23
CA ARG A 96 -6.70 15.77 2.49
C ARG A 96 -6.61 15.95 0.97
N LEU A 97 -6.93 17.13 0.45
CA LEU A 97 -6.87 17.43 -0.99
C LEU A 97 -5.43 17.43 -1.52
N ARG A 98 -4.46 17.93 -0.75
CA ARG A 98 -3.03 17.87 -1.11
C ARG A 98 -2.51 16.42 -1.18
N CYS A 99 -2.86 15.58 -0.20
CA CYS A 99 -2.50 14.15 -0.22
C CYS A 99 -3.11 13.41 -1.42
N LEU A 100 -4.38 13.66 -1.73
CA LEU A 100 -5.04 13.07 -2.90
C LEU A 100 -4.42 13.55 -4.23
N LEU A 101 -4.07 14.84 -4.33
CA LEU A 101 -3.41 15.40 -5.52
C LEU A 101 -2.02 14.76 -5.74
N SER A 102 -1.20 14.70 -4.68
CA SER A 102 0.12 14.04 -4.74
C SER A 102 0.03 12.56 -5.14
N HIS A 103 -1.01 11.84 -4.69
CA HIS A 103 -1.27 10.46 -5.10
C HIS A 103 -1.57 10.33 -6.60
N GLU A 104 -2.44 11.18 -7.16
CA GLU A 104 -2.76 11.17 -8.59
C GLU A 104 -1.54 11.59 -9.44
N GLU A 105 -0.74 12.57 -8.97
CA GLU A 105 0.52 12.98 -9.61
C GLU A 105 1.57 11.88 -9.63
N ALA A 106 1.76 11.16 -8.52
CA ALA A 106 2.66 10.00 -8.45
C ALA A 106 2.23 8.86 -9.38
N ILE A 107 0.92 8.69 -9.61
CA ILE A 107 0.40 7.75 -10.61
C ILE A 107 0.71 8.22 -12.03
N ILE A 108 0.47 9.50 -12.35
CA ILE A 108 0.79 10.08 -13.67
C ILE A 108 2.30 9.98 -13.96
N ALA A 109 3.15 10.21 -12.96
CA ALA A 109 4.61 10.05 -13.09
C ALA A 109 5.00 8.61 -13.43
N LYS A 110 4.36 7.59 -12.81
CA LYS A 110 4.59 6.18 -13.14
C LYS A 110 4.19 5.83 -14.59
N TYR A 111 3.09 6.40 -15.11
CA TYR A 111 2.72 6.22 -16.52
C TYR A 111 3.75 6.85 -17.47
N LYS A 112 4.17 8.10 -17.23
CA LYS A 112 5.21 8.77 -18.01
C LYS A 112 6.54 8.00 -18.02
N LEU A 113 6.98 7.48 -16.88
CA LEU A 113 8.19 6.65 -16.79
C LEU A 113 8.04 5.34 -17.57
N LYS A 114 6.86 4.70 -17.55
CA LYS A 114 6.58 3.51 -18.36
C LYS A 114 6.63 3.82 -19.86
N GLU A 115 6.06 4.94 -20.29
CA GLU A 115 6.09 5.40 -21.69
C GLU A 115 7.53 5.66 -22.17
N LEU A 116 8.34 6.37 -21.38
CA LEU A 116 9.76 6.64 -21.68
C LEU A 116 10.59 5.35 -21.74
N ASN A 117 10.39 4.43 -20.79
CA ASN A 117 11.07 3.13 -20.80
C ASN A 117 10.66 2.26 -22.00
N MET A 118 9.41 2.36 -22.48
CA MET A 118 8.98 1.69 -23.70
C MET A 118 9.65 2.29 -24.95
N LYS A 119 9.73 3.63 -25.07
CA LYS A 119 10.45 4.29 -26.17
C LYS A 119 11.92 3.88 -26.22
N ARG A 120 12.64 3.99 -25.09
CA ARG A 120 14.02 3.52 -24.94
C ARG A 120 14.19 2.04 -25.29
N LYS A 121 13.22 1.19 -24.96
CA LYS A 121 13.25 -0.23 -25.35
C LYS A 121 13.17 -0.40 -26.88
N TYR A 122 12.38 0.40 -27.60
CA TYR A 122 12.34 0.36 -29.06
C TYR A 122 13.65 0.87 -29.67
N GLU A 123 14.19 1.99 -29.18
CA GLU A 123 15.49 2.55 -29.58
C GLU A 123 16.61 1.49 -29.46
N MET A 124 16.75 0.85 -28.29
CA MET A 124 17.72 -0.22 -28.04
C MET A 124 17.50 -1.48 -28.90
N LEU A 125 16.26 -1.76 -29.34
CA LEU A 125 15.96 -2.89 -30.24
C LEU A 125 16.41 -2.56 -31.68
N GLU A 126 16.13 -1.35 -32.17
CA GLU A 126 16.62 -0.93 -33.49
C GLU A 126 18.14 -0.88 -33.56
N GLU A 127 18.82 -0.42 -32.50
CA GLU A 127 20.28 -0.46 -32.39
C GLU A 127 20.81 -1.90 -32.42
N LYS A 128 20.20 -2.79 -31.64
CA LYS A 128 20.55 -4.22 -31.65
C LYS A 128 20.37 -4.84 -33.05
N ASP A 129 19.28 -4.53 -33.75
CA ASP A 129 19.03 -5.08 -35.08
C ASP A 129 19.99 -4.52 -36.14
N LYS A 130 20.46 -3.27 -35.99
CA LYS A 130 21.55 -2.69 -36.81
C LYS A 130 22.87 -3.43 -36.55
N LEU A 131 23.24 -3.68 -35.29
CA LEU A 131 24.44 -4.42 -34.91
C LEU A 131 24.40 -5.89 -35.37
N ILE A 132 23.23 -6.55 -35.33
CA ILE A 132 23.07 -7.93 -35.83
C ILE A 132 23.29 -8.00 -37.35
N LYS A 133 22.84 -7.00 -38.12
CA LYS A 133 23.10 -6.93 -39.57
C LYS A 133 24.59 -6.83 -39.86
N GLN A 134 25.28 -5.87 -39.23
CA GLN A 134 26.73 -5.69 -39.34
C GLN A 134 27.52 -6.95 -38.96
N LEU A 135 27.13 -7.64 -37.88
CA LEU A 135 27.76 -8.91 -37.47
C LEU A 135 27.50 -10.05 -38.46
N ASN A 136 26.38 -10.06 -39.17
CA ASN A 136 26.08 -11.07 -40.18
C ASN A 136 26.80 -10.78 -41.51
N GLU A 137 26.90 -9.50 -41.89
CA GLU A 137 27.69 -9.01 -43.04
C GLU A 137 29.17 -9.35 -42.86
N TRP A 138 29.75 -9.00 -41.70
CA TRP A 138 31.14 -9.33 -41.36
C TRP A 138 31.41 -10.84 -41.36
N LYS A 139 30.50 -11.65 -40.80
CA LYS A 139 30.57 -13.13 -40.85
C LYS A 139 30.40 -13.70 -42.27
N ALA A 140 29.76 -12.99 -43.19
CA ALA A 140 29.67 -13.40 -44.59
C ALA A 140 31.00 -13.11 -45.30
N GLU A 141 31.56 -11.91 -45.13
CA GLU A 141 32.90 -11.58 -45.65
C GLU A 141 33.98 -12.54 -45.14
N GLU A 142 33.99 -12.84 -43.84
CA GLU A 142 34.98 -13.73 -43.23
C GLU A 142 34.88 -15.15 -43.80
N LYS A 143 33.67 -15.65 -44.08
CA LYS A 143 33.45 -16.92 -44.76
C LYS A 143 33.95 -16.91 -46.21
N GLU A 144 33.74 -15.84 -46.96
CA GLU A 144 34.30 -15.75 -48.33
C GLU A 144 35.84 -15.64 -48.31
N LYS A 145 36.41 -14.86 -47.40
CA LYS A 145 37.87 -14.81 -47.18
C LYS A 145 38.42 -16.20 -46.87
N TYR A 146 37.80 -16.93 -45.92
CA TYR A 146 38.20 -18.29 -45.58
C TYR A 146 38.05 -19.29 -46.74
N LYS A 147 36.98 -19.20 -47.53
CA LYS A 147 36.83 -19.97 -48.79
C LYS A 147 37.95 -19.67 -49.79
N THR A 148 38.37 -18.42 -49.95
CA THR A 148 39.48 -18.08 -50.85
C THR A 148 40.81 -18.64 -50.36
N TYR A 149 41.12 -18.57 -49.06
CA TYR A 149 42.32 -19.20 -48.50
C TYR A 149 42.32 -20.73 -48.67
N ILE A 150 41.16 -21.38 -48.48
CA ILE A 150 41.00 -22.82 -48.74
C ILE A 150 41.29 -23.15 -50.21
N LYS A 151 40.75 -22.39 -51.17
CA LYS A 151 41.02 -22.58 -52.61
C LYS A 151 42.51 -22.44 -52.91
N MET A 152 43.15 -21.35 -52.47
CA MET A 152 44.58 -21.11 -52.66
C MET A 152 45.46 -22.21 -52.03
N ALA A 153 45.06 -22.76 -50.87
CA ALA A 153 45.75 -23.89 -50.25
C ALA A 153 45.60 -25.19 -51.04
N HIS A 154 44.42 -25.46 -51.62
CA HIS A 154 44.20 -26.60 -52.52
C HIS A 154 44.97 -26.46 -53.84
N GLU A 155 44.98 -25.26 -54.43
CA GLU A 155 45.74 -24.94 -55.65
C GLU A 155 47.25 -25.06 -55.41
N SER A 156 47.77 -24.49 -54.32
CA SER A 156 49.17 -24.65 -53.90
C SER A 156 49.54 -26.13 -53.70
N ARG A 157 48.69 -26.91 -52.99
CA ARG A 157 48.89 -28.36 -52.81
C ARG A 157 48.84 -29.14 -54.12
N ARG A 158 48.01 -28.72 -55.08
CA ARG A 158 47.93 -29.30 -56.42
C ARG A 158 49.20 -29.01 -57.21
N ASN A 159 49.61 -27.75 -57.28
CA ASN A 159 50.82 -27.30 -57.98
C ASN A 159 52.08 -27.97 -57.40
N ALA A 160 52.16 -28.12 -56.07
CA ALA A 160 53.21 -28.86 -55.40
C ALA A 160 53.27 -30.32 -55.86
N LYS A 161 52.14 -31.05 -55.87
CA LYS A 161 52.07 -32.42 -56.40
C LYS A 161 52.42 -32.50 -57.88
N GLU A 162 51.97 -31.57 -58.70
CA GLU A 162 52.29 -31.55 -60.13
C GLU A 162 53.78 -31.26 -60.39
N SER A 163 54.43 -30.49 -59.52
CA SER A 163 55.91 -30.33 -59.53
C SER A 163 56.65 -31.57 -59.00
N GLU A 164 56.13 -32.23 -57.97
CA GLU A 164 56.68 -33.48 -57.42
C GLU A 164 56.64 -34.60 -58.46
N MET A 165 55.53 -34.76 -59.18
CA MET A 165 55.39 -35.74 -60.26
C MET A 165 56.41 -35.50 -61.39
N LYS A 166 56.57 -34.25 -61.85
CA LYS A 166 57.58 -33.89 -62.86
C LYS A 166 59.00 -34.19 -62.38
N MET A 167 59.34 -33.79 -61.15
CA MET A 167 60.63 -34.11 -60.52
C MET A 167 60.86 -35.62 -60.37
N VAL A 168 59.80 -36.42 -60.17
CA VAL A 168 59.88 -37.88 -60.11
C VAL A 168 60.06 -38.49 -61.50
N GLU A 169 59.38 -37.98 -62.53
CA GLU A 169 59.52 -38.41 -63.92
C GLU A 169 60.93 -38.11 -64.46
N GLU A 170 61.45 -36.90 -64.21
CA GLU A 170 62.83 -36.49 -64.51
C GLU A 170 63.85 -37.39 -63.79
N LYS A 171 63.68 -37.62 -62.48
CA LYS A 171 64.54 -38.54 -61.71
C LYS A 171 64.44 -39.98 -62.20
N GLN A 172 63.29 -40.44 -62.70
CA GLN A 172 63.15 -41.75 -63.32
C GLN A 172 63.85 -41.81 -64.69
N GLY A 173 63.79 -40.74 -65.50
CA GLY A 173 64.55 -40.61 -66.74
C GLY A 173 66.06 -40.68 -66.50
N ALA A 174 66.56 -39.82 -65.61
CA ALA A 174 67.96 -39.81 -65.19
C ALA A 174 68.40 -41.16 -64.59
N ARG A 175 67.55 -41.81 -63.76
CA ARG A 175 67.82 -43.15 -63.23
C ARG A 175 67.89 -44.20 -64.34
N LYS A 176 67.04 -44.14 -65.37
CA LYS A 176 67.08 -45.09 -66.51
C LYS A 176 68.37 -44.95 -67.33
N LEU A 177 68.81 -43.72 -67.58
CA LEU A 177 70.09 -43.43 -68.23
C LEU A 177 71.27 -43.95 -67.38
N MET A 178 71.35 -43.54 -66.12
CA MET A 178 72.35 -44.01 -65.16
C MET A 178 72.33 -45.54 -64.98
N GLN A 179 71.17 -46.20 -65.04
CA GLN A 179 71.07 -47.67 -65.00
C GLN A 179 71.55 -48.34 -66.28
N TRP A 180 71.42 -47.71 -67.44
CA TRP A 180 71.98 -48.21 -68.70
C TRP A 180 73.51 -48.13 -68.68
N GLU A 181 74.05 -46.97 -68.28
CA GLU A 181 75.48 -46.75 -68.05
C GLU A 181 76.05 -47.71 -66.99
N THR A 182 75.36 -47.82 -65.85
CA THR A 182 75.75 -48.73 -64.75
C THR A 182 75.65 -50.19 -65.17
N LYS A 183 74.72 -50.60 -66.04
CA LYS A 183 74.70 -51.98 -66.58
C LYS A 183 75.91 -52.27 -67.46
N ILE A 184 76.36 -51.29 -68.26
CA ILE A 184 77.57 -51.41 -69.07
C ILE A 184 78.82 -51.52 -68.18
N LEU A 185 78.87 -50.80 -67.05
CA LEU A 185 79.96 -50.90 -66.07
C LEU A 185 79.89 -52.19 -65.23
N LEU A 186 78.71 -52.58 -64.75
CA LEU A 186 78.49 -53.79 -63.94
C LEU A 186 78.71 -55.07 -64.76
N SER A 187 78.45 -55.05 -66.08
CA SER A 187 78.80 -56.15 -66.97
C SER A 187 80.33 -56.32 -67.15
N LYS A 188 81.13 -55.32 -66.78
CA LYS A 188 82.59 -55.46 -66.60
C LYS A 188 82.88 -55.98 -65.19
N ALA A 189 82.41 -55.28 -64.16
CA ALA A 189 82.72 -55.60 -62.76
C ALA A 189 82.19 -56.94 -62.24
N MET A 190 81.09 -57.50 -62.79
CA MET A 190 80.64 -58.85 -62.41
C MET A 190 81.62 -59.93 -62.90
N LYS A 191 82.23 -59.74 -64.07
CA LYS A 191 83.30 -60.64 -64.57
C LYS A 191 84.52 -60.64 -63.64
N GLU A 192 84.74 -59.54 -62.92
CA GLU A 192 85.81 -59.36 -61.91
C GLU A 192 85.40 -59.85 -60.50
N LYS A 193 84.10 -60.09 -60.23
CA LYS A 193 83.57 -60.44 -58.89
C LYS A 193 82.99 -61.83 -58.77
N GLU A 194 82.64 -62.49 -59.87
CA GLU A 194 82.46 -63.94 -59.91
C GLU A 194 83.80 -64.66 -59.58
N GLU A 195 84.93 -64.01 -59.90
CA GLU A 195 86.28 -64.38 -59.46
C GLU A 195 86.50 -64.28 -57.92
N GLU A 196 85.59 -63.64 -57.17
CA GLU A 196 85.72 -63.38 -55.72
C GLU A 196 84.71 -64.12 -54.83
N LEU A 197 83.41 -64.11 -55.14
CA LEU A 197 82.38 -64.44 -54.13
C LEU A 197 82.34 -65.94 -53.73
N ALA A 198 82.97 -66.82 -54.54
CA ALA A 198 83.23 -68.22 -54.17
C ALA A 198 83.96 -68.39 -52.81
N ARG A 199 84.59 -67.34 -52.29
CA ARG A 199 85.45 -67.36 -51.10
C ARG A 199 84.72 -67.21 -49.73
N ARG A 200 83.38 -67.07 -49.64
CA ARG A 200 82.74 -66.51 -48.41
C ARG A 200 81.45 -67.12 -47.80
N MET A 201 80.70 -68.01 -48.43
CA MET A 201 79.31 -68.32 -48.00
C MET A 201 79.17 -69.32 -46.80
N HIS A 202 79.97 -69.18 -45.75
CA HIS A 202 80.30 -70.22 -44.76
C HIS A 202 79.64 -70.02 -43.35
N ILE A 203 78.43 -69.44 -43.27
CA ILE A 203 77.91 -68.75 -42.06
C ILE A 203 76.58 -69.29 -41.46
N ILE A 204 76.23 -68.85 -40.24
CA ILE A 204 75.09 -69.31 -39.40
C ILE A 204 74.08 -68.19 -39.04
N GLN A 205 72.97 -68.53 -38.37
CA GLN A 205 71.67 -67.83 -38.46
C GLN A 205 70.74 -68.06 -37.21
N GLU A 206 70.80 -67.28 -36.10
CA GLU A 206 70.16 -67.65 -34.77
C GLU A 206 69.55 -66.48 -33.83
N ILE A 207 68.32 -66.63 -33.17
CA ILE A 207 67.72 -66.11 -31.80
C ILE A 207 66.82 -64.73 -31.52
N LYS A 208 65.62 -64.59 -30.70
CA LYS A 208 64.89 -63.39 -29.80
C LYS A 208 63.21 -63.07 -29.46
N ALA A 209 62.53 -62.34 -28.33
CA ALA A 209 60.97 -61.77 -27.92
C ALA A 209 60.27 -60.96 -26.49
N ILE A 210 58.97 -60.26 -26.19
CA ILE A 210 58.14 -59.62 -24.81
C ILE A 210 56.62 -58.73 -24.60
N SER A 211 55.75 -58.40 -23.41
CA SER A 211 54.46 -57.36 -23.00
C SER A 211 53.55 -57.21 -21.49
N GLN A 212 52.43 -56.51 -20.76
CA GLN A 212 51.13 -55.44 -20.51
C GLN A 212 50.33 -55.12 -18.95
N VAL A 213 49.18 -54.44 -18.25
CA VAL A 213 47.89 -53.37 -18.06
C VAL A 213 47.01 -53.10 -16.54
N LYS A 214 45.87 -52.42 -15.81
CA LYS A 214 44.47 -51.47 -15.57
C LYS A 214 43.89 -50.89 -14.02
N ALA A 215 42.73 -50.26 -13.30
CA ALA A 215 41.31 -49.37 -13.12
C ALA A 215 40.54 -49.05 -11.57
N ILE A 216 39.37 -48.40 -10.89
CA ILE A 216 38.06 -47.34 -10.72
C ILE A 216 37.03 -47.28 -9.29
N ASP A 217 35.91 -46.57 -8.60
CA ASP A 217 34.96 -45.27 -8.15
C ASP A 217 33.57 -45.36 -7.06
N THR A 218 32.51 -44.59 -6.33
CA THR A 218 31.75 -43.26 -5.62
C THR A 218 30.27 -43.37 -4.68
N SER A 219 29.22 -42.60 -3.93
CA SER A 219 28.50 -41.29 -3.16
C SER A 219 27.00 -41.38 -2.26
N LYS A 220 25.96 -40.61 -1.50
CA LYS A 220 25.22 -39.31 -0.73
C LYS A 220 23.70 -39.42 0.15
N GLU A 221 22.67 -38.64 0.89
CA GLU A 221 22.15 -37.40 1.89
C GLU A 221 20.50 -37.06 2.46
N PHE A 222 19.95 -36.23 3.56
CA PHE A 222 18.41 -35.85 4.13
C PHE A 222 17.82 -34.75 5.39
N ASP A 223 16.46 -34.35 5.83
CA ASP A 223 15.79 -33.37 7.02
C ASP A 223 14.17 -33.21 7.71
N LYS A 224 13.50 -32.13 8.47
CA LYS A 224 12.20 -31.98 9.53
C LYS A 224 11.15 -30.65 10.00
N THR A 225 10.15 -30.51 11.08
CA THR A 225 8.89 -29.46 11.46
C THR A 225 8.20 -28.91 12.98
N GLU A 226 6.92 -28.23 13.29
CA GLU A 226 6.25 -27.34 14.56
C GLU A 226 4.59 -26.97 15.02
N CYS A 227 4.01 -26.25 16.17
CA CYS A 227 2.45 -25.90 16.70
C CYS A 227 1.80 -24.88 17.99
N PRO A 228 0.42 -24.40 18.32
CA PRO A 228 -0.30 -23.37 19.40
C PRO A 228 -1.86 -23.35 20.22
N ASN A 229 -2.51 -22.34 21.08
CA ASN A 229 -3.98 -22.24 21.88
C ASN A 229 -4.80 -20.97 22.75
N LEU A 230 -6.08 -20.91 23.49
CA LEU A 230 -6.96 -19.70 24.28
C LEU A 230 -8.33 -19.73 25.35
N GLY A 231 -9.07 -18.64 26.02
CA GLY A 231 -10.40 -18.49 27.01
C GLY A 231 -11.10 -17.04 27.67
N LEU A 232 -12.17 -16.53 28.56
CA LEU A 232 -13.51 -16.69 29.53
C LEU A 232 -14.45 -15.38 30.24
N LEU A 233 -15.62 -15.36 31.15
CA LEU A 233 -16.70 -14.22 31.74
C LEU A 233 -17.55 -14.20 33.25
N CYS A 234 -18.62 -13.52 34.01
CA CYS A 234 -19.99 -12.57 34.17
C CYS A 234 -20.68 -11.89 35.64
N GLU A 235 -21.98 -11.24 35.91
CA GLU A 235 -22.65 -10.38 37.19
C GLU A 235 -24.31 -10.00 37.58
N MET A 236 -24.94 -9.34 38.75
CA MET A 236 -26.47 -8.81 39.16
C MET A 236 -27.10 -8.04 40.61
N SER A 237 -28.34 -7.30 40.88
CA SER A 237 -29.09 -6.68 42.25
C SER A 237 -30.66 -5.94 42.51
N ILE A 238 -31.33 -5.44 43.72
CA ILE A 238 -32.86 -4.87 44.14
C ILE A 238 -33.44 -3.99 45.55
N ALA A 239 -34.73 -3.32 45.84
CA ALA A 239 -35.47 -2.63 47.18
C ALA A 239 -37.01 -1.83 47.40
N GLU A 240 -37.76 -1.37 48.60
CA GLU A 240 -39.17 -0.51 48.93
C GLU A 240 -39.91 -0.03 50.45
N LEU A 241 -41.05 0.89 50.79
CA LEU A 241 -42.14 1.14 52.05
C LEU A 241 -43.03 2.53 52.66
N GLU A 242 -44.28 2.65 53.48
CA GLU A 242 -45.13 3.91 54.24
C GLU A 242 -46.56 3.89 55.28
N GLU A 243 -47.17 4.91 56.18
CA GLU A 243 -48.60 5.06 57.07
C GLU A 243 -49.25 6.35 58.08
N ARG A 244 -50.58 6.56 58.71
CA ARG A 244 -51.27 7.38 60.04
C ARG A 244 -52.78 8.21 60.33
N LEU A 245 -53.46 8.61 61.59
CA LEU A 245 -54.89 9.40 62.00
C LEU A 245 -55.54 10.03 63.51
N TYR A 246 -56.78 10.77 63.85
CA TYR A 246 -57.46 11.43 65.24
C TYR A 246 -59.08 12.03 65.64
N LEU A 247 -59.63 12.70 66.85
CA LEU A 247 -61.16 13.07 67.45
C LEU A 247 -61.78 14.36 68.50
N MET A 248 -63.01 14.44 69.34
CA MET A 248 -63.73 15.38 70.48
C MET A 248 -65.05 16.40 70.54
N ASN A 249 -66.33 15.96 70.55
CA ASN A 249 -67.61 16.62 70.08
C ASN A 249 -68.09 18.12 70.28
N GLU A 250 -68.56 18.66 71.44
CA GLU A 250 -69.26 20.00 71.46
C GLU A 250 -68.37 21.24 71.67
N LYS A 251 -67.33 21.17 72.51
CA LYS A 251 -66.29 22.22 72.50
C LYS A 251 -65.65 22.31 71.11
N MET A 252 -65.45 21.14 70.48
CA MET A 252 -65.17 21.00 69.05
C MET A 252 -66.16 21.73 68.13
N LYS A 253 -67.47 21.85 68.39
CA LYS A 253 -68.39 22.62 67.51
C LYS A 253 -68.02 24.12 67.43
N LYS A 254 -67.90 24.81 68.58
CA LYS A 254 -67.57 26.25 68.58
C LYS A 254 -66.14 26.50 68.11
N GLU A 255 -65.20 25.67 68.55
CA GLU A 255 -63.84 25.69 68.01
C GLU A 255 -63.82 25.43 66.50
N LEU A 256 -64.65 24.53 65.98
CA LEU A 256 -64.79 24.27 64.54
C LEU A 256 -65.31 25.48 63.79
N GLU A 257 -66.18 26.32 64.36
CA GLU A 257 -66.65 27.55 63.69
C GLU A 257 -65.56 28.62 63.57
N GLU A 258 -64.78 28.85 64.63
CA GLU A 258 -63.62 29.74 64.55
C GLU A 258 -62.49 29.16 63.68
N LYS A 259 -62.26 27.84 63.75
CA LYS A 259 -61.33 27.14 62.85
C LYS A 259 -61.83 27.25 61.40
N ARG A 260 -63.13 27.11 61.12
CA ARG A 260 -63.74 27.31 59.79
C ARG A 260 -63.49 28.72 59.26
N LYS A 261 -63.73 29.77 60.06
CA LYS A 261 -63.45 31.16 59.64
C LYS A 261 -61.97 31.37 59.31
N ARG A 262 -61.07 30.97 60.22
CA ARG A 262 -59.61 31.03 60.00
C ARG A 262 -59.15 30.19 58.81
N ILE A 263 -59.79 29.04 58.55
CA ILE A 263 -59.52 28.20 57.37
C ILE A 263 -60.00 28.86 56.08
N LEU A 264 -61.12 29.59 56.08
CA LEU A 264 -61.62 30.34 54.92
C LEU A 264 -60.70 31.52 54.60
N GLU A 265 -60.37 32.36 55.58
CA GLU A 265 -59.44 33.49 55.44
C GLU A 265 -58.07 33.03 54.89
N GLN A 266 -57.48 32.01 55.51
CA GLN A 266 -56.24 31.41 55.02
C GLN A 266 -56.37 30.75 53.64
N LYS A 267 -57.55 30.25 53.27
CA LYS A 267 -57.79 29.65 51.94
C LYS A 267 -57.87 30.74 50.87
N GLU A 268 -58.51 31.86 51.15
CA GLU A 268 -58.61 33.03 50.26
C GLU A 268 -57.26 33.74 50.09
N GLU A 269 -56.49 33.89 51.17
CA GLU A 269 -55.10 34.36 51.13
C GLU A 269 -54.22 33.42 50.28
N LYS A 270 -54.23 32.11 50.57
CA LYS A 270 -53.50 31.12 49.77
C LYS A 270 -53.94 31.12 48.31
N GLN A 271 -55.23 31.28 48.02
CA GLN A 271 -55.77 31.36 46.65
C GLN A 271 -55.26 32.58 45.87
N ARG A 272 -55.26 33.77 46.49
CA ARG A 272 -54.67 34.99 45.90
C ARG A 272 -53.19 34.81 45.60
N MET A 273 -52.42 34.27 46.55
CA MET A 273 -51.01 33.94 46.36
C MET A 273 -50.78 32.99 45.15
N VAL A 274 -51.67 32.00 44.90
CA VAL A 274 -51.55 31.15 43.69
C VAL A 274 -51.86 31.91 42.41
N GLN A 275 -52.81 32.86 42.44
CA GLN A 275 -53.18 33.67 41.28
C GLN A 275 -52.03 34.59 40.89
N GLU A 276 -51.51 35.36 41.84
CA GLU A 276 -50.32 36.21 41.68
C GLU A 276 -49.10 35.43 41.15
N ALA A 277 -48.83 34.25 41.72
CA ALA A 277 -47.73 33.39 41.28
C ALA A 277 -47.92 32.85 39.84
N LYS A 278 -49.17 32.56 39.42
CA LYS A 278 -49.48 32.15 38.04
C LYS A 278 -49.33 33.31 37.05
N GLU A 279 -49.79 34.49 37.40
CA GLU A 279 -49.68 35.69 36.57
C GLU A 279 -48.21 36.07 36.36
N PHE A 280 -47.40 36.03 37.42
CA PHE A 280 -45.95 36.21 37.35
C PHE A 280 -45.28 35.19 36.42
N ILE A 281 -45.63 33.90 36.52
CA ILE A 281 -45.15 32.85 35.60
C ILE A 281 -45.54 33.16 34.16
N GLN A 282 -46.80 33.53 33.90
CA GLN A 282 -47.31 33.79 32.55
C GLN A 282 -46.62 35.02 31.90
N GLN A 283 -46.35 36.07 32.67
CA GLN A 283 -45.56 37.22 32.24
C GLN A 283 -44.11 36.80 31.89
N ASN A 284 -43.47 35.96 32.72
CA ASN A 284 -42.10 35.52 32.46
C ASN A 284 -41.98 34.58 31.25
N ARG A 285 -42.97 33.71 31.01
CA ARG A 285 -43.01 32.83 29.83
C ARG A 285 -43.15 33.63 28.53
N THR A 286 -44.12 34.55 28.45
CA THR A 286 -44.33 35.40 27.27
C THR A 286 -43.13 36.33 26.96
N MET A 287 -42.31 36.68 27.96
CA MET A 287 -41.03 37.36 27.74
C MET A 287 -39.93 36.44 27.18
N LYS A 288 -39.86 35.17 27.61
CA LYS A 288 -38.88 34.17 27.12
C LYS A 288 -39.22 33.59 25.74
N GLU A 289 -40.48 33.64 25.31
CA GLU A 289 -40.97 33.03 24.06
C GLU A 289 -40.54 33.74 22.75
N LYS A 290 -39.67 34.76 22.81
CA LYS A 290 -39.06 35.39 21.63
C LYS A 290 -37.71 34.76 21.30
N PRO A 291 -37.61 33.79 20.38
CA PRO A 291 -36.32 33.20 20.02
C PRO A 291 -35.43 34.23 19.31
N PRO A 292 -34.11 34.24 19.57
CA PRO A 292 -33.19 35.05 18.79
C PRO A 292 -33.21 34.56 17.33
N VAL A 293 -33.49 35.48 16.39
CA VAL A 293 -33.48 35.18 14.95
C VAL A 293 -32.04 34.93 14.51
N ARG A 294 -31.61 33.66 14.56
CA ARG A 294 -30.32 33.22 14.06
C ARG A 294 -30.29 33.35 12.55
N THR A 295 -29.83 34.50 12.06
CA THR A 295 -29.44 34.70 10.66
C THR A 295 -28.33 33.71 10.32
N VAL A 296 -28.67 32.68 9.56
CA VAL A 296 -27.70 31.67 9.10
C VAL A 296 -26.78 32.30 8.07
N VAL A 297 -25.68 32.87 8.54
CA VAL A 297 -24.60 33.39 7.70
C VAL A 297 -24.04 32.22 6.90
N LYS A 298 -24.19 32.29 5.57
CA LYS A 298 -23.60 31.31 4.66
C LYS A 298 -22.09 31.56 4.62
N THR A 299 -21.32 30.79 5.38
CA THR A 299 -19.86 30.81 5.33
C THR A 299 -19.39 30.50 3.91
N GLU A 300 -18.72 31.46 3.27
CA GLU A 300 -18.25 31.32 1.90
C GLU A 300 -17.07 30.35 1.83
N GLU A 301 -17.21 29.26 1.06
CA GLU A 301 -16.13 28.28 0.89
C GLU A 301 -14.82 28.94 0.42
N ASN A 302 -13.74 28.74 1.18
CA ASN A 302 -12.40 29.26 0.94
C ASN A 302 -11.89 29.02 -0.51
N PRO A 303 -11.35 30.02 -1.22
CA PRO A 303 -10.92 29.88 -2.62
C PRO A 303 -9.82 28.83 -2.83
N ASP A 304 -8.88 28.71 -1.89
CA ASP A 304 -7.80 27.70 -1.93
C ASP A 304 -8.35 26.27 -2.04
N ILE A 305 -9.43 25.98 -1.31
CA ILE A 305 -10.07 24.66 -1.27
C ILE A 305 -10.75 24.38 -2.62
N LYS A 306 -11.47 25.37 -3.18
CA LYS A 306 -12.06 25.29 -4.52
C LYS A 306 -10.98 25.03 -5.59
N ASP A 307 -9.83 25.70 -5.53
CA ASP A 307 -8.76 25.52 -6.50
C ASP A 307 -7.98 24.21 -6.34
N LEU A 308 -7.81 23.72 -5.11
CA LEU A 308 -7.31 22.36 -4.87
C LEU A 308 -8.27 21.30 -5.42
N ARG A 309 -9.60 21.45 -5.24
CA ARG A 309 -10.62 20.59 -5.84
C ARG A 309 -10.53 20.61 -7.39
N LYS A 310 -10.43 21.79 -8.02
CA LYS A 310 -10.22 21.94 -9.49
C LYS A 310 -8.93 21.26 -9.97
N LYS A 311 -7.80 21.44 -9.27
CA LYS A 311 -6.51 20.80 -9.63
C LYS A 311 -6.59 19.27 -9.55
N LEU A 312 -7.22 18.74 -8.49
CA LEU A 312 -7.45 17.31 -8.29
C LEU A 312 -8.36 16.72 -9.39
N GLU A 313 -9.39 17.43 -9.83
CA GLU A 313 -10.17 17.03 -11.01
C GLU A 313 -9.34 16.96 -12.29
N ARG A 314 -8.49 17.96 -12.54
CA ARG A 314 -7.59 17.97 -13.71
C ARG A 314 -6.64 16.76 -13.66
N ALA A 315 -6.04 16.47 -12.50
CA ALA A 315 -5.20 15.28 -12.32
C ALA A 315 -5.99 13.98 -12.58
N LYS A 316 -7.21 13.84 -12.06
CA LYS A 316 -8.08 12.68 -12.33
C LYS A 316 -8.47 12.55 -13.81
N LYS A 317 -8.71 13.67 -14.51
CA LYS A 317 -8.96 13.70 -15.97
C LYS A 317 -7.71 13.25 -16.74
N MET A 318 -6.51 13.71 -16.37
CA MET A 318 -5.25 13.24 -16.94
C MET A 318 -5.00 11.74 -16.70
N ARG A 319 -5.21 11.23 -15.48
CA ARG A 319 -5.10 9.80 -15.17
C ARG A 319 -6.11 8.97 -15.97
N LYS A 320 -7.35 9.44 -16.13
CA LYS A 320 -8.35 8.78 -17.00
C LYS A 320 -7.87 8.73 -18.46
N ALA A 321 -7.25 9.79 -18.97
CA ALA A 321 -6.66 9.78 -20.31
C ALA A 321 -5.49 8.79 -20.43
N CYS A 322 -4.56 8.74 -19.46
CA CYS A 322 -3.48 7.74 -19.41
C CYS A 322 -4.01 6.29 -19.30
N ASN A 323 -5.14 6.07 -18.60
CA ASN A 323 -5.78 4.76 -18.50
C ASN A 323 -6.53 4.35 -19.78
N LEU A 324 -7.14 5.32 -20.49
CA LEU A 324 -7.80 5.07 -21.78
C LEU A 324 -6.79 4.97 -22.94
N CYS A 325 -5.60 5.54 -22.80
CA CYS A 325 -4.50 5.33 -23.73
C CYS A 325 -4.05 3.86 -23.62
N PRO A 326 -4.32 3.01 -24.63
CA PRO A 326 -4.10 1.59 -24.48
C PRO A 326 -2.62 1.32 -24.73
N CYS A 327 -1.81 1.30 -23.67
CA CYS A 327 -0.46 0.72 -23.70
C CYS A 327 -0.47 -0.83 -23.83
N ARG A 328 -1.47 -1.37 -24.54
CA ARG A 328 -1.38 -2.64 -25.25
C ARG A 328 -0.54 -2.38 -26.51
N PRO A 329 0.51 -3.16 -26.80
CA PRO A 329 1.07 -3.16 -28.15
C PRO A 329 -0.01 -3.68 -29.11
N CYS A 330 -0.38 -2.90 -30.13
CA CYS A 330 -1.22 -3.40 -31.21
C CYS A 330 -0.44 -4.51 -31.95
N PRO A 331 -0.97 -5.75 -32.07
CA PRO A 331 -0.23 -6.89 -32.62
C PRO A 331 -0.03 -6.83 -34.16
N LEU A 332 -0.33 -5.67 -34.78
CA LEU A 332 -0.27 -5.45 -36.23
C LEU A 332 1.12 -5.10 -36.77
N ILE A 333 2.12 -4.86 -35.90
CA ILE A 333 3.51 -4.59 -36.32
C ILE A 333 4.28 -5.91 -36.60
N LEU A 334 3.69 -7.08 -36.32
CA LEU A 334 4.26 -8.41 -36.59
C LEU A 334 3.90 -8.99 -37.98
N ARG A 335 3.58 -8.16 -38.98
CA ARG A 335 3.26 -8.60 -40.36
C ARG A 335 3.98 -7.83 -41.49
N TYR A 336 5.19 -7.34 -41.25
CA TYR A 336 6.12 -6.94 -42.32
C TYR A 336 7.48 -7.63 -42.18
N GLY A 337 7.45 -8.97 -42.17
CA GLY A 337 8.60 -9.85 -42.33
C GLY A 337 8.33 -10.86 -43.45
N SER A 338 8.07 -10.36 -44.66
CA SER A 338 7.66 -11.19 -45.81
C SER A 338 7.99 -10.53 -47.16
N LYS A 339 9.30 -10.47 -47.47
CA LYS A 339 9.89 -10.51 -48.81
C LYS A 339 11.40 -10.68 -48.67
#